data_AF-A0A947FNV6-F1
#
_entry.id   AF-A0A947FNV6-F1
#
_cell.length_a   1.000
_cell.length_b   1.000
_cell.length_c   1.000
_cell.angle_alpha   90.00
_cell.angle_beta   90.00
_cell.angle_gamma   90.00
#
_symmetry.space_group_name_H-M   'P 1'
#
loop_
_entity.id
_entity.type
_entity.pdbx_description
1 polymer ?
#
loop_
_entity_poly.entity_id
_entity_poly.type
_entity_poly.pdbx_seq_one_letter_code
_entity_poly.pdbx_strand_id
1 'polypeptide(L)'
;MIKVRLKYLSIALLAVTFPVSVWATNGYFSHGTSLAEKGLAGAGVAYSQDTLAAANNPAGMVWQGASYDVGAAAFAPMRDYSAEGAPSAPAGTPCVPNCPFSIGDGDQSIDSENEFFLIPQFGYNWEIDDNRTIG
;
A
#
# COMPACT_ATOMS: atom_id res chain seq x y z
N MET A 1 -24.15 32.07 -23.67
CA MET A 1 -22.71 31.76 -23.52
C MET A 1 -22.23 32.25 -22.17
N ILE A 2 -21.93 31.35 -21.23
CA ILE A 2 -21.48 31.70 -19.88
C ILE A 2 -20.00 32.11 -19.95
N LYS A 3 -19.68 33.37 -19.61
CA LYS A 3 -18.29 33.86 -19.54
C LYS A 3 -17.71 33.52 -18.16
N VAL A 4 -17.00 32.41 -18.06
CA VAL A 4 -16.22 32.07 -16.86
C VAL A 4 -14.99 32.99 -16.81
N ARG A 5 -14.84 33.77 -15.74
CA ARG A 5 -13.67 34.65 -15.57
C ARG A 5 -12.46 33.85 -15.10
N LEU A 6 -11.28 34.18 -15.62
CA LEU A 6 -10.00 33.48 -15.38
C LEU A 6 -9.69 33.22 -13.89
N LYS A 7 -10.03 34.17 -13.02
CA LYS A 7 -9.89 34.04 -11.56
C LYS A 7 -10.70 32.89 -10.94
N TYR A 8 -11.88 32.59 -11.48
CA TYR A 8 -12.68 31.44 -11.01
C TYR A 8 -12.08 30.12 -11.51
N LEU A 9 -11.42 30.13 -12.67
CA LEU A 9 -10.69 28.98 -13.20
C LEU A 9 -9.46 28.66 -12.34
N SER A 10 -8.71 29.69 -11.91
CA SER A 10 -7.56 29.51 -11.02
C SER A 10 -7.96 28.96 -9.64
N ILE A 11 -9.08 29.42 -9.09
CA ILE A 11 -9.61 28.90 -7.81
C ILE A 11 -10.07 27.45 -7.94
N ALA A 12 -10.76 27.12 -9.04
CA ALA A 12 -11.19 25.74 -9.30
C ALA A 12 -9.97 24.80 -9.47
N LEU A 13 -8.92 25.25 -10.15
CA LEU A 13 -7.68 24.48 -10.31
C LEU A 13 -7.01 24.22 -8.96
N LEU A 14 -6.92 25.25 -8.10
CA LEU A 14 -6.35 25.11 -6.76
C LEU A 14 -7.14 24.13 -5.88
N ALA A 15 -8.47 24.12 -6.01
CA ALA A 15 -9.36 23.23 -5.27
C ALA A 15 -9.24 21.76 -5.70
N VAL A 16 -8.98 21.49 -6.98
CA VAL A 16 -8.78 20.12 -7.49
C VAL A 16 -7.38 19.59 -7.13
N THR A 17 -6.38 20.46 -7.01
CA THR A 17 -5.02 20.08 -6.62
C THR A 17 -4.79 20.05 -5.11
N PHE A 18 -5.77 20.45 -4.31
CA PHE A 18 -5.64 20.43 -2.85
C PHE A 18 -5.65 18.97 -2.39
N PRO A 19 -4.56 18.45 -1.79
CA PRO A 19 -4.54 17.08 -1.32
C PRO A 19 -5.52 16.96 -0.16
N VAL A 20 -6.69 16.39 -0.43
CA VAL A 20 -7.53 15.85 0.63
C VAL A 20 -6.82 14.62 1.16
N SER A 21 -6.41 14.64 2.43
CA SER A 21 -5.83 13.48 3.09
C SER A 21 -6.89 12.37 3.12
N VAL A 22 -6.87 11.50 2.12
CA VAL A 22 -7.64 10.25 2.15
C VAL A 22 -6.83 9.28 2.97
N TRP A 23 -7.30 9.02 4.20
CA TRP A 23 -6.75 8.02 5.09
C TRP A 23 -7.18 6.63 4.61
N ALA A 24 -6.74 6.25 3.41
CA ALA A 24 -6.79 4.86 2.99
C ALA A 24 -5.61 4.17 3.68
N THR A 25 -5.90 3.42 4.76
CA THR A 25 -4.93 2.45 5.24
C THR A 25 -4.81 1.39 4.15
N ASN A 26 -3.70 1.41 3.40
CA ASN A 26 -3.34 0.26 2.58
C ASN A 26 -3.38 -0.97 3.49
N GLY A 27 -4.09 -2.01 3.08
CA GLY A 27 -4.14 -3.26 3.85
C GLY A 27 -2.76 -3.91 3.93
N TYR A 28 -2.71 -5.18 4.32
CA TYR A 28 -1.44 -5.91 4.42
C TYR A 28 -0.67 -6.04 3.09
N PHE A 29 -1.31 -5.82 1.94
CA PHE A 29 -0.68 -5.92 0.64
C PHE A 29 0.07 -4.63 0.25
N SER A 30 1.27 -4.83 -0.28
CA SER A 30 2.10 -3.75 -0.80
C SER A 30 1.43 -3.06 -2.00
N HIS A 31 1.44 -1.73 -2.02
CA HIS A 31 0.90 -0.90 -3.12
C HIS A 31 1.87 -0.76 -4.31
N GLY A 32 2.74 -1.75 -4.52
CA GLY A 32 3.82 -1.72 -5.53
C GLY A 32 4.87 -2.77 -5.20
N THR A 33 5.39 -3.45 -6.21
CA THR A 33 6.37 -4.53 -6.06
C THR A 33 7.81 -4.01 -6.04
N SER A 34 8.03 -2.84 -6.63
CA SER A 34 9.34 -2.18 -6.68
C SER A 34 9.37 -0.83 -5.96
N LEU A 35 10.58 -0.29 -5.74
CA LEU A 35 10.76 1.08 -5.24
C LEU A 35 10.20 2.14 -6.19
N ALA A 36 10.37 2.03 -7.51
CA ALA A 36 9.83 3.03 -8.45
C ALA A 36 8.31 3.01 -8.44
N GLU A 37 7.69 1.83 -8.46
CA GLU A 37 6.24 1.70 -8.39
C GLU A 37 5.67 2.19 -7.07
N LYS A 38 6.34 1.89 -5.95
CA LYS A 38 5.96 2.44 -4.63
C LYS A 38 6.00 3.96 -4.63
N GLY A 39 7.03 4.56 -5.24
CA GLY A 39 7.14 6.00 -5.42
C GLY A 39 6.02 6.60 -6.29
N LEU A 40 5.45 5.79 -7.18
CA LEU A 40 4.32 6.15 -8.04
C LEU A 40 2.96 5.67 -7.50
N ALA A 41 2.88 5.30 -6.21
CA ALA A 41 1.66 4.80 -5.56
C ALA A 41 0.99 3.60 -6.29
N GLY A 42 1.80 2.73 -6.91
CA GLY A 42 1.33 1.51 -7.56
C GLY A 42 1.00 1.63 -9.04
N ALA A 43 1.35 2.74 -9.69
CA ALA A 43 1.14 2.94 -11.13
C ALA A 43 2.02 2.07 -12.05
N GLY A 44 2.74 1.08 -11.50
CA GLY A 44 3.68 0.23 -12.21
C GLY A 44 3.11 -0.65 -13.32
N VAL A 45 1.82 -0.99 -13.21
CA VAL A 45 1.10 -1.78 -14.24
C VAL A 45 1.13 -1.09 -15.61
N ALA A 46 1.06 0.25 -15.63
CA ALA A 46 1.03 1.05 -16.85
C ALA A 46 2.39 1.70 -17.18
N TYR A 47 3.28 1.84 -16.19
CA TYR A 47 4.56 2.51 -16.35
C TYR A 47 5.69 1.68 -15.71
N SER A 48 6.21 0.73 -16.48
CA SER A 48 7.35 -0.11 -16.11
C SER A 48 8.64 0.72 -16.14
N GLN A 49 9.19 0.99 -14.95
CA GLN A 49 10.37 1.85 -14.78
C GLN A 49 11.60 1.10 -14.24
N ASP A 50 11.41 -0.15 -13.83
CA ASP A 50 12.45 -1.03 -13.32
C ASP A 50 12.09 -2.50 -13.62
N THR A 51 13.05 -3.39 -13.38
CA THR A 51 12.95 -4.83 -13.66
C THR A 51 11.89 -5.54 -12.83
N LEU A 52 11.51 -4.99 -11.68
CA LEU A 52 10.49 -5.59 -10.80
C LEU A 52 9.07 -5.24 -11.24
N ALA A 53 8.90 -4.35 -12.21
CA ALA A 53 7.63 -4.12 -12.89
C ALA A 53 7.10 -5.37 -13.61
N ALA A 54 7.98 -6.34 -13.93
CA ALA A 54 7.61 -7.65 -14.44
C ALA A 54 6.61 -8.39 -13.53
N ALA A 55 6.71 -8.19 -12.22
CA ALA A 55 5.80 -8.81 -11.25
C ALA A 55 4.34 -8.37 -11.42
N ASN A 56 4.12 -7.17 -11.96
CA ASN A 56 2.79 -6.62 -12.21
C ASN A 56 2.36 -6.75 -13.68
N ASN A 57 3.28 -6.48 -14.60
CA ASN A 57 3.02 -6.53 -16.04
C ASN A 57 4.28 -6.89 -16.84
N PRO A 58 4.50 -8.18 -17.13
CA PRO A 58 5.64 -8.63 -17.94
C PRO A 58 5.69 -8.03 -19.35
N ALA A 59 4.56 -7.59 -19.92
CA ALA A 59 4.52 -7.03 -21.27
C ALA A 59 5.31 -5.71 -21.38
N GLY A 60 5.44 -4.96 -20.28
CA GLY A 60 6.20 -3.71 -20.23
C GLY A 60 7.72 -3.88 -20.35
N MET A 61 8.22 -5.09 -20.09
CA MET A 61 9.65 -5.35 -19.94
C MET A 61 10.44 -5.25 -21.25
N VAL A 62 9.76 -5.41 -22.40
CA VAL A 62 10.38 -5.26 -23.72
C VAL A 62 10.90 -3.83 -23.93
N TRP A 63 10.27 -2.82 -23.31
CA TRP A 63 10.71 -1.43 -23.43
C TRP A 63 11.75 -1.01 -22.38
N GLN A 64 12.04 -1.88 -21.41
CA GLN A 64 12.98 -1.59 -20.33
C GLN A 64 14.44 -1.87 -20.72
N GLY A 65 14.66 -2.73 -21.72
CA GLY A 65 15.98 -3.19 -22.15
C GLY A 65 16.69 -4.07 -21.11
N ALA A 66 17.91 -4.51 -21.44
CA ALA A 66 18.74 -5.31 -20.53
C ALA A 66 19.17 -4.51 -19.29
N SER A 67 18.75 -4.94 -18.10
CA SER A 67 18.94 -4.20 -16.84
C SER A 67 18.92 -5.11 -15.62
N TYR A 68 19.47 -4.63 -14.50
CA TYR A 68 19.38 -5.27 -13.19
C TYR A 68 19.08 -4.20 -12.14
N ASP A 69 18.25 -4.53 -11.15
CA ASP A 69 17.92 -3.65 -10.04
C ASP A 69 18.20 -4.31 -8.70
N VAL A 70 18.73 -3.53 -7.77
CA VAL A 70 18.94 -3.93 -6.38
C VAL A 70 18.45 -2.78 -5.52
N GLY A 71 17.70 -3.08 -4.47
CA GLY A 71 17.28 -2.06 -3.52
C GLY A 71 16.73 -2.65 -2.23
N ALA A 72 16.30 -1.76 -1.34
CA ALA A 72 15.55 -2.14 -0.16
C ALA A 72 14.58 -1.01 0.23
N ALA A 73 13.42 -1.38 0.75
CA ALA A 73 12.46 -0.46 1.35
C ALA A 73 12.47 -0.61 2.87
N ALA A 74 12.34 0.51 3.58
CA ALA A 74 12.04 0.52 5.01
C ALA A 74 10.52 0.63 5.19
N PHE A 75 9.93 -0.31 5.92
CA PHE A 75 8.52 -0.29 6.28
C PHE A 75 8.40 -0.20 7.79
N ALA A 76 7.79 0.88 8.29
CA ALA A 76 7.69 1.15 9.72
C ALA A 76 6.24 1.34 10.20
N PRO A 77 5.49 0.25 10.44
CA PRO A 77 4.12 0.34 10.92
C PRO A 77 4.07 0.51 12.45
N MET A 78 3.90 1.75 12.91
CA MET A 78 3.55 2.03 14.30
C MET A 78 2.06 1.71 14.50
N ARG A 79 1.76 0.64 15.23
CA ARG A 79 0.39 0.16 15.44
C ARG A 79 0.19 -0.27 16.88
N ASP A 80 -0.85 0.28 17.47
CA ASP A 80 -1.36 -0.06 18.79
C ASP A 80 -2.86 -0.39 18.71
N TYR A 81 -3.36 -1.08 19.73
CA TYR A 81 -4.78 -1.34 19.92
C TYR A 81 -5.16 -1.25 21.39
N SER A 82 -6.30 -0.60 21.68
CA SER A 82 -6.92 -0.58 23.00
C SER A 82 -8.36 -1.07 22.96
N ALA A 83 -8.73 -1.90 23.93
CA ALA A 83 -10.10 -2.33 24.19
C ALA A 83 -10.48 -2.04 25.64
N GLU A 84 -11.73 -1.65 25.85
CA GLU A 84 -12.33 -1.55 27.18
C GLU A 84 -13.57 -2.45 27.23
N GLY A 85 -13.82 -3.10 28.37
CA GLY A 85 -15.00 -3.93 28.57
C GLY A 85 -14.82 -5.07 29.57
N ALA A 86 -15.91 -5.79 29.80
CA ALA A 86 -15.85 -7.03 30.58
C ALA A 86 -15.22 -8.16 29.73
N PRO A 87 -14.43 -9.06 30.34
CA PRO A 87 -13.98 -10.30 29.73
C PRO A 87 -15.06 -11.03 28.94
N SER A 88 -14.64 -11.63 27.83
CA SER A 88 -15.50 -12.56 27.09
C SER A 88 -15.95 -13.70 28.01
N ALA A 89 -17.22 -14.07 27.96
CA ALA A 89 -17.71 -15.20 28.72
C ALA A 89 -16.97 -16.48 28.28
N PRO A 90 -16.45 -17.31 29.22
CA PRO A 90 -15.80 -18.56 28.86
C PRO A 90 -16.72 -19.45 28.00
N ALA A 91 -16.13 -20.15 27.04
CA ALA A 91 -16.88 -21.08 26.19
C ALA A 91 -17.71 -22.07 27.03
N GLY A 92 -19.02 -22.15 26.77
CA GLY A 92 -19.94 -23.01 27.54
C GLY A 92 -20.60 -22.34 28.74
N THR A 93 -20.31 -21.07 29.03
CA THR A 93 -21.02 -20.32 30.08
C THR A 93 -22.48 -20.08 29.67
N PRO A 94 -23.48 -20.45 30.49
CA PRO A 94 -24.88 -20.16 30.20
C PRO A 94 -25.19 -18.68 30.45
N CYS A 95 -24.96 -17.83 29.43
CA CYS A 95 -25.33 -16.42 29.42
C CYS A 95 -26.42 -16.15 28.36
N VAL A 96 -27.68 -16.08 28.78
CA VAL A 96 -28.83 -15.80 27.91
C VAL A 96 -29.65 -14.66 28.53
N PRO A 97 -30.02 -13.60 27.80
CA PRO A 97 -29.91 -13.42 26.34
C PRO A 97 -28.57 -12.85 25.84
N ASN A 98 -27.72 -12.29 26.71
CA ASN A 98 -26.51 -11.56 26.31
C ASN A 98 -25.25 -12.15 26.95
N CYS A 99 -24.35 -12.69 26.13
CA CYS A 99 -22.98 -13.02 26.53
C CYS A 99 -22.05 -11.86 26.20
N PRO A 100 -21.20 -11.39 27.14
CA PRO A 100 -20.14 -10.46 26.80
C PRO A 100 -19.16 -11.11 25.81
N PHE A 101 -18.85 -10.38 24.74
CA PHE A 101 -17.78 -10.67 23.80
C PHE A 101 -16.91 -9.42 23.70
N SER A 102 -15.66 -9.55 24.11
CA SER A 102 -14.63 -8.52 24.07
C SER A 102 -13.46 -9.00 23.22
N ILE A 103 -12.81 -8.08 22.50
CA ILE A 103 -11.52 -8.37 21.88
C ILE A 103 -10.48 -8.36 23.01
N GLY A 104 -10.11 -9.56 23.47
CA GLY A 104 -9.21 -9.74 24.61
C GLY A 104 -9.93 -9.98 25.95
N ASP A 105 -9.16 -10.02 27.04
CA ASP A 105 -9.64 -10.37 28.39
C ASP A 105 -9.89 -9.11 29.24
N GLY A 106 -10.90 -8.33 28.83
CA GLY A 106 -11.27 -7.08 29.48
C GLY A 106 -10.48 -5.85 29.00
N ASP A 107 -10.24 -4.89 29.90
CA ASP A 107 -9.50 -3.67 29.58
C ASP A 107 -8.05 -3.99 29.22
N GLN A 108 -7.66 -3.69 27.98
CA GLN A 108 -6.32 -3.97 27.49
C GLN A 108 -5.83 -2.91 26.50
N SER A 109 -4.52 -2.72 26.48
CA SER A 109 -3.80 -1.96 25.47
C SER A 109 -2.57 -2.76 25.07
N ILE A 110 -2.40 -2.96 23.76
CA ILE A 110 -1.33 -3.76 23.18
C ILE A 110 -0.66 -2.94 22.08
N ASP A 111 0.65 -2.78 22.21
CA ASP A 111 1.51 -2.14 21.21
C ASP A 111 2.18 -3.20 20.31
N SER A 112 2.58 -2.80 19.10
CA SER A 112 3.36 -3.66 18.22
C SER A 112 4.72 -4.00 18.82
N GLU A 113 5.05 -5.29 18.85
CA GLU A 113 6.37 -5.77 19.26
C GLU A 113 7.49 -5.39 18.26
N ASN A 114 7.13 -5.17 17.00
CA ASN A 114 8.06 -4.74 15.97
C ASN A 114 7.42 -3.72 15.04
N GLU A 115 8.09 -2.58 14.92
CA GLU A 115 7.65 -1.43 14.15
C GLU A 115 8.57 -1.16 12.97
N PHE A 116 9.56 -2.01 12.69
CA PHE A 116 10.51 -1.79 11.59
C PHE A 116 10.85 -3.07 10.84
N PHE A 117 10.67 -3.01 9.53
CA PHE A 117 10.93 -4.11 8.61
C PHE A 117 11.74 -3.59 7.42
N LEU A 118 12.89 -4.23 7.18
CA LEU A 118 13.65 -4.03 5.96
C LEU A 118 13.17 -5.03 4.90
N ILE A 119 12.77 -4.52 3.73
CA ILE A 119 12.24 -5.33 2.62
C ILE A 119 13.24 -5.23 1.47
N PRO A 120 14.13 -6.21 1.28
CA PRO A 120 15.07 -6.21 0.17
C PRO A 120 14.35 -6.54 -1.15
N GLN A 121 14.91 -6.05 -2.26
CA GLN A 121 14.41 -6.31 -3.59
C GLN A 121 15.56 -6.48 -4.59
N PHE A 122 15.38 -7.39 -5.55
CA PHE A 122 16.32 -7.65 -6.64
C PHE A 122 15.55 -8.08 -7.88
N GLY A 123 15.92 -7.55 -9.05
CA GLY A 123 15.34 -7.93 -10.33
C GLY A 123 16.37 -7.89 -11.45
N TYR A 124 16.05 -8.59 -12.54
CA TYR A 124 16.88 -8.69 -13.74
C TYR A 124 15.99 -8.79 -14.96
N ASN A 125 16.39 -8.15 -16.06
CA ASN A 125 15.73 -8.28 -17.35
C ASN A 125 16.77 -8.49 -18.44
N TRP A 126 16.56 -9.48 -19.28
CA TRP A 126 17.40 -9.81 -20.42
C TRP A 126 16.60 -9.72 -21.70
N GLU A 127 16.95 -8.72 -22.52
CA GLU A 127 16.49 -8.57 -23.89
C GLU A 127 17.02 -9.68 -24.84
N ILE A 128 16.11 -10.52 -25.34
CA ILE A 128 16.42 -11.59 -26.30
C ILE A 128 16.51 -11.00 -27.71
N ASP A 129 15.55 -10.14 -28.06
CA ASP A 129 15.51 -9.30 -29.26
C ASP A 129 14.58 -8.11 -29.05
N ASP A 130 14.42 -7.28 -30.09
CA ASP A 130 13.63 -6.03 -30.07
C ASP A 130 12.19 -6.18 -29.54
N ASN A 131 11.62 -7.39 -29.52
CA ASN A 131 10.24 -7.65 -29.10
C ASN A 131 10.12 -8.73 -28.02
N ARG A 132 11.22 -9.26 -27.48
CA ARG A 132 11.22 -10.37 -26.52
C ARG A 132 12.24 -10.15 -25.44
N THR A 133 11.83 -10.44 -24.21
CA THR A 133 12.69 -10.37 -23.04
C THR A 133 12.37 -11.49 -22.06
N ILE A 134 13.28 -11.77 -21.14
CA ILE A 134 13.09 -12.67 -20.01
C ILE A 134 13.63 -12.02 -18.74
N GLY A 135 12.82 -12.03 -17.68
CA GLY A 135 13.11 -11.39 -16.39
C GLY A 135 12.06 -11.78 -15.36
#